data_AF-A0A2E4XMF6-F1
#
_entry.id   AF-A0A2E4XMF6-F1
#
_cell.length_a   1.000
_cell.length_b   1.000
_cell.length_c   1.000
_cell.angle_alpha   90.00
_cell.angle_beta   90.00
_cell.angle_gamma   90.00
#
_symmetry.space_group_name_H-M   'P 1'
#
loop_
_entity.id
_entity.type
_entity.pdbx_description
1 polymer ?
#
loop_
_entity_poly.entity_id
_entity_poly.type
_entity_poly.pdbx_seq_one_letter_code
_entity_poly.pdbx_strand_id
1 'polypeptide(L)'
;MIQEDLKRANYEVFYKVIDAVHWVPQHRKRIFIVGFDKKEFDTKEFNFFEFPNEPNTELKISSILQKRVPDKYTLKDGTWNSLQTIKTRNQNLPKGQKKGFGYSIVDRKAPSRTLTKRYFKDGAEILIPQKNKNPRKLSPIEALRLMGFNAIEDRFLSKEEVFTVSDAQAFRQLGNAVVPHVVEAVGREIFRTLEKQ
;
A
#
# COMPACT_ATOMS: atom_id res chain seq x y z
N MET A 1 4.14 -5.91 25.97
CA MET A 1 2.69 -5.61 26.04
C MET A 1 1.88 -6.46 25.06
N ILE A 2 1.71 -6.12 23.77
CA ILE A 2 0.80 -6.87 22.86
C ILE A 2 1.08 -8.38 22.80
N GLN A 3 2.33 -8.80 22.60
CA GLN A 3 2.68 -10.22 22.54
C GLN A 3 2.46 -10.95 23.88
N GLU A 4 2.74 -10.27 25.00
CA GLU A 4 2.54 -10.83 26.33
C GLU A 4 1.05 -11.01 26.61
N ASP A 5 0.21 -10.06 26.19
CA ASP A 5 -1.24 -10.13 26.35
C ASP A 5 -1.82 -11.29 25.56
N LEU A 6 -1.36 -11.50 24.31
CA LEU A 6 -1.78 -12.64 23.49
C LEU A 6 -1.32 -13.98 24.08
N LYS A 7 -0.09 -14.05 24.59
CA LYS A 7 0.41 -15.25 25.30
C LYS A 7 -0.37 -15.53 26.58
N ARG A 8 -0.74 -14.49 27.35
CA ARG A 8 -1.59 -14.60 28.54
C ARG A 8 -3.01 -15.06 28.18
N ALA A 9 -3.50 -14.68 27.00
CA ALA A 9 -4.74 -15.19 26.42
C ALA A 9 -4.61 -16.62 25.84
N ASN A 10 -3.48 -17.30 26.06
CA ASN A 10 -3.19 -18.67 25.66
C ASN A 10 -3.07 -18.91 24.14
N TYR A 11 -2.62 -17.90 23.39
CA TYR A 11 -2.29 -18.05 21.97
C TYR A 11 -0.80 -18.36 21.79
N GLU A 12 -0.48 -19.24 20.84
CA GLU A 12 0.84 -19.25 20.19
C GLU A 12 0.86 -18.18 19.12
N VAL A 13 1.90 -17.33 19.11
CA VAL A 13 1.89 -16.08 18.33
C VAL A 13 3.06 -16.02 17.36
N PHE A 14 2.74 -15.88 16.08
CA PHE A 14 3.69 -15.71 14.99
C PHE A 14 3.53 -14.28 14.43
N TYR A 15 4.65 -13.63 14.08
CA TYR A 15 4.59 -12.31 13.45
C TYR A 15 5.69 -12.12 12.42
N LYS A 16 5.38 -11.35 11.38
CA LYS A 16 6.33 -10.99 10.31
C LYS A 16 5.99 -9.62 9.76
N VAL A 17 7.02 -8.82 9.45
CA VAL A 17 6.85 -7.62 8.64
C VAL A 17 6.92 -8.03 7.19
N ILE A 18 5.83 -7.79 6.45
CA ILE A 18 5.73 -8.14 5.02
C ILE A 18 5.62 -6.85 4.22
N ASP A 19 6.41 -6.73 3.14
CA ASP A 19 6.28 -5.66 2.16
C ASP A 19 5.39 -6.11 1.00
N ALA A 20 4.33 -5.34 0.70
CA ALA A 20 3.40 -5.68 -0.37
C ALA A 20 3.99 -5.54 -1.79
N VAL A 21 5.24 -5.06 -1.92
CA VAL A 21 5.91 -4.79 -3.21
C VAL A 21 5.96 -6.00 -4.15
N HIS A 22 5.91 -7.22 -3.60
CA HIS A 22 5.90 -8.47 -4.35
C HIS A 22 4.51 -8.84 -4.92
N TRP A 23 3.44 -8.18 -4.45
CA TRP A 23 2.06 -8.42 -4.88
C TRP A 23 1.46 -7.22 -5.63
N VAL A 24 1.92 -6.00 -5.35
CA VAL A 24 1.50 -4.76 -6.02
C VAL A 24 2.71 -3.85 -6.27
N PRO A 25 2.69 -2.95 -7.27
CA PRO A 25 3.85 -2.10 -7.62
C PRO A 25 4.05 -0.93 -6.64
N GLN A 26 4.10 -1.21 -5.35
CA GLN A 26 4.23 -0.25 -4.26
C GLN A 26 4.90 -0.87 -3.04
N HIS A 27 5.85 -0.15 -2.44
CA HIS A 27 6.30 -0.45 -1.08
C HIS A 27 5.19 -0.15 -0.06
N ARG A 28 4.81 -1.14 0.73
CA ARG A 28 3.84 -1.00 1.83
C ARG A 28 4.09 -2.08 2.87
N LYS A 29 5.01 -1.79 3.79
CA LYS A 29 5.33 -2.66 4.93
C LYS A 29 4.24 -2.64 6.00
N ARG A 30 3.80 -3.82 6.42
CA ARG A 30 2.87 -4.03 7.53
C ARG A 30 3.34 -5.19 8.39
N ILE A 31 3.17 -5.07 9.71
CA ILE A 31 3.32 -6.20 10.62
C ILE A 31 2.03 -7.02 10.57
N PHE A 32 2.18 -8.31 10.35
CA PHE A 32 1.12 -9.31 10.48
C PHE A 32 1.38 -10.10 11.75
N ILE A 33 0.32 -10.33 12.53
CA ILE A 33 0.35 -11.13 13.76
C ILE A 33 -0.71 -12.21 13.57
N VAL A 34 -0.30 -13.46 13.64
CA VAL A 34 -1.15 -14.65 13.54
C VAL A 34 -1.09 -15.36 14.89
N GLY A 35 -2.25 -15.64 15.48
CA GLY A 35 -2.37 -16.35 16.75
C GLY A 35 -3.18 -17.62 16.58
N PHE A 36 -2.70 -18.72 17.15
CA PHE A 36 -3.43 -19.98 17.25
C PHE A 36 -3.72 -20.29 18.72
N ASP A 37 -4.97 -20.65 19.05
CA ASP A 37 -5.34 -21.00 20.43
C ASP A 37 -4.70 -22.34 20.80
N LYS A 38 -3.87 -22.35 21.84
CA LYS A 38 -3.18 -23.57 22.32
C LYS A 38 -4.12 -24.62 22.92
N LYS A 39 -5.40 -24.30 23.13
CA LYS A 39 -6.42 -25.28 23.54
C LYS A 39 -6.95 -26.10 22.38
N GLU A 40 -7.02 -25.49 21.19
CA GLU A 40 -7.62 -26.09 20.01
C GLU A 40 -6.57 -26.76 19.11
N PHE A 41 -5.32 -26.31 19.15
CA PHE A 41 -4.25 -26.77 18.26
C PHE A 41 -3.01 -27.22 19.03
N ASP A 42 -2.36 -28.31 18.58
CA ASP A 42 -1.05 -28.71 19.12
C ASP A 42 0.07 -27.88 18.47
N THR A 43 0.26 -26.68 19.00
CA THR A 43 1.24 -25.72 18.46
C THR A 43 2.70 -26.08 18.74
N LYS A 44 2.98 -27.27 19.31
CA LYS A 44 4.35 -27.73 19.62
C LYS A 44 5.02 -28.42 18.45
N GLU A 45 4.27 -28.74 17.39
CA GLU A 45 4.84 -29.32 16.19
C GLU A 45 5.93 -28.42 15.57
N PHE A 46 6.99 -29.04 15.08
CA PHE A 46 8.03 -28.33 14.36
C PHE A 46 7.45 -27.71 13.08
N ASN A 47 7.76 -26.45 12.81
CA ASN A 47 7.22 -25.68 11.69
C ASN A 47 5.67 -25.67 11.63
N PHE A 48 5.02 -25.59 12.80
CA PHE A 48 3.56 -25.50 12.92
C PHE A 48 2.93 -24.45 12.00
N PHE A 49 3.51 -23.25 11.94
CA PHE A 49 3.07 -22.18 11.04
C PHE A 49 4.26 -21.41 10.46
N GLU A 50 4.18 -21.12 9.17
CA GLU A 50 5.09 -20.24 8.46
C GLU A 50 4.31 -19.19 7.68
N PHE A 51 4.83 -17.96 7.65
CA PHE A 51 4.27 -16.92 6.78
C PHE A 51 4.55 -17.23 5.31
N PRO A 52 3.73 -16.71 4.38
CA PRO A 52 3.91 -16.98 2.96
C PRO A 52 5.28 -16.54 2.48
N ASN A 53 5.79 -17.30 1.50
CA ASN A 53 6.93 -16.88 0.71
C ASN A 53 6.53 -15.72 -0.21
N GLU A 54 7.43 -14.76 -0.34
CA GLU A 54 7.22 -13.60 -1.19
C GLU A 54 7.31 -14.02 -2.67
N PRO A 55 6.34 -13.64 -3.53
CA PRO A 55 6.45 -13.90 -4.95
C PRO A 55 7.72 -13.27 -5.54
N ASN A 56 8.42 -14.01 -6.39
CA ASN A 56 9.57 -13.48 -7.14
C ASN A 56 9.08 -12.68 -8.37
N THR A 57 8.42 -11.55 -8.12
CA THR A 57 7.83 -10.71 -9.19
C THR A 57 8.32 -9.28 -9.08
N GLU A 58 8.83 -8.74 -10.18
CA GLU A 58 9.15 -7.31 -10.30
C GLU A 58 7.97 -6.55 -10.90
N LEU A 59 7.25 -5.81 -10.04
CA LEU A 59 6.08 -5.03 -10.43
C LEU A 59 6.45 -3.56 -10.67
N LYS A 60 5.89 -2.98 -11.73
CA LYS A 60 6.19 -1.62 -12.17
C LYS A 60 4.94 -0.76 -12.03
N ILE A 61 5.06 0.47 -11.52
CA ILE A 61 3.88 1.34 -11.39
C ILE A 61 3.21 1.61 -12.74
N SER A 62 3.94 1.53 -13.86
CA SER A 62 3.35 1.65 -15.19
C SER A 62 2.21 0.68 -15.48
N SER A 63 2.17 -0.50 -14.83
CA SER A 63 1.13 -1.50 -15.06
C SER A 63 -0.25 -1.06 -14.56
N ILE A 64 -0.31 -0.14 -13.59
CA ILE A 64 -1.59 0.33 -13.01
C ILE A 64 -2.10 1.63 -13.66
N LEU A 65 -1.27 2.32 -14.45
CA LEU A 65 -1.59 3.65 -14.98
C LEU A 65 -2.62 3.58 -16.12
N GLN A 66 -3.53 4.54 -16.14
CA GLN A 66 -4.49 4.72 -17.23
C GLN A 66 -3.83 5.43 -18.42
N LYS A 67 -4.21 5.02 -19.65
CA LYS A 67 -3.76 5.69 -20.88
C LYS A 67 -4.20 7.15 -20.96
N ARG A 68 -5.42 7.44 -20.50
CA ARG A 68 -5.99 8.79 -20.43
C ARG A 68 -6.53 9.04 -19.03
N VAL A 69 -6.17 10.19 -18.47
CA VAL A 69 -6.54 10.64 -17.12
C VAL A 69 -7.02 12.08 -17.25
N PRO A 70 -8.14 12.46 -16.61
CA PRO A 70 -8.64 13.83 -16.63
C PRO A 70 -7.59 14.84 -16.12
N ASP A 71 -7.50 16.01 -16.76
CA ASP A 71 -6.53 17.06 -16.39
C ASP A 71 -6.71 17.59 -14.95
N LYS A 72 -7.87 17.35 -14.32
CA LYS A 72 -8.13 17.68 -12.90
C LYS A 72 -7.11 17.04 -11.92
N TYR A 73 -6.44 15.96 -12.34
CA TYR A 73 -5.42 15.28 -11.54
C TYR A 73 -4.01 15.88 -11.70
N THR A 74 -3.76 16.69 -12.73
CA THR A 74 -2.51 17.46 -12.86
C THR A 74 -2.44 18.51 -11.75
N LEU A 75 -1.28 18.61 -11.10
CA LEU A 75 -1.10 19.59 -10.03
C LEU A 75 -1.18 21.01 -10.59
N LYS A 76 -1.94 21.86 -9.90
CA LYS A 76 -1.92 23.31 -10.13
C LYS A 76 -0.55 23.88 -9.75
N ASP A 77 -0.15 24.98 -10.39
CA ASP A 77 1.15 25.62 -10.17
C ASP A 77 1.40 25.93 -8.69
N GLY A 78 0.40 26.47 -7.98
CA GLY A 78 0.53 26.76 -6.55
C GLY A 78 0.87 25.53 -5.70
N THR A 79 0.22 24.39 -5.96
CA THR A 79 0.52 23.13 -5.26
C THR A 79 1.89 22.60 -5.63
N TRP A 80 2.24 22.64 -6.92
CA TRP A 80 3.53 22.16 -7.40
C TRP A 80 4.70 22.99 -6.84
N ASN A 81 4.60 24.32 -6.90
CA ASN A 81 5.56 25.25 -6.33
C ASN A 81 5.72 25.04 -4.82
N SER A 82 4.62 24.82 -4.10
CA SER A 82 4.66 24.53 -2.66
C SER A 82 5.46 23.24 -2.36
N LEU A 83 5.20 22.16 -3.10
CA LEU A 83 5.93 20.90 -2.94
C LEU A 83 7.43 21.06 -3.27
N GLN A 84 7.77 21.82 -4.30
CA GLN A 84 9.15 22.16 -4.64
C GLN A 84 9.84 22.94 -3.51
N THR A 85 9.22 23.99 -2.99
CA THR A 85 9.73 24.78 -1.86
C THR A 85 9.95 23.92 -0.62
N ILE A 86 8.98 23.06 -0.27
CA ILE A 86 9.11 22.15 0.88
C ILE A 86 10.31 21.22 0.70
N LYS A 87 10.49 20.64 -0.49
CA LYS A 87 11.60 19.73 -0.78
C LYS A 87 12.95 20.45 -0.66
N THR A 88 13.09 21.63 -1.27
CA THR A 88 14.32 22.44 -1.18
C THR A 88 14.63 22.80 0.26
N ARG A 89 13.63 23.29 1.01
CA ARG A 89 13.80 23.61 2.43
C ARG A 89 14.27 22.40 3.24
N ASN A 90 13.66 21.24 3.03
CA ASN A 90 14.01 20.02 3.75
C ASN A 90 15.41 19.48 3.38
N GLN A 91 15.85 19.66 2.13
CA GLN A 91 17.19 19.29 1.70
C GLN A 91 18.27 20.15 2.37
N ASN A 92 17.96 21.42 2.62
CA ASN A 92 18.86 22.39 3.27
C ASN A 92 18.90 22.27 4.80
N LEU A 93 18.05 21.44 5.42
CA LEU A 93 18.11 21.19 6.85
C LEU A 93 19.30 20.28 7.22
N PRO A 94 19.92 20.48 8.40
CA PRO A 94 20.96 19.57 8.93
C PRO A 94 20.47 18.12 8.95
N LYS A 95 21.37 17.13 8.78
CA LYS A 95 21.02 15.70 8.65
C LYS A 95 20.09 15.20 9.77
N GLY A 96 20.25 15.66 11.01
CA GLY A 96 19.39 15.30 12.15
C GLY A 96 18.05 16.04 12.24
N GLN A 97 17.81 17.03 11.39
CA GLN A 97 16.60 17.86 11.39
C GLN A 97 15.75 17.73 10.12
N LYS A 98 16.18 16.90 9.14
CA LYS A 98 15.43 16.69 7.90
C LYS A 98 14.04 16.12 8.20
N LYS A 99 12.99 16.91 8.00
CA LYS A 99 11.59 16.53 8.26
C LYS A 99 10.91 15.96 6.99
N GLY A 100 10.96 14.64 6.83
CA GLY A 100 10.28 13.96 5.72
C GLY A 100 10.89 14.22 4.33
N PHE A 101 10.57 13.37 3.36
CA PHE A 101 11.21 13.36 2.04
C PHE A 101 10.68 14.40 1.04
N GLY A 102 9.73 15.25 1.42
CA GLY A 102 9.01 16.13 0.49
C GLY A 102 8.12 15.30 -0.44
N TYR A 103 8.25 15.48 -1.76
CA TYR A 103 7.52 14.72 -2.78
C TYR A 103 8.41 13.69 -3.51
N SER A 104 7.77 12.72 -4.17
CA SER A 104 8.40 11.72 -5.02
C SER A 104 7.82 11.77 -6.43
N ILE A 105 8.67 12.06 -7.42
CA ILE A 105 8.35 11.73 -8.82
C ILE A 105 8.66 10.25 -9.00
N VAL A 106 7.71 9.49 -9.53
CA VAL A 106 7.91 8.05 -9.72
C VAL A 106 8.75 7.78 -10.97
N ASP A 107 9.65 6.80 -10.87
CA ASP A 107 10.10 6.05 -12.04
C ASP A 107 8.98 5.08 -12.43
N ARG A 108 8.50 5.19 -13.67
CA ARG A 108 7.42 4.35 -14.19
C ARG A 108 7.81 2.86 -14.25
N LYS A 109 9.11 2.55 -14.24
CA LYS A 109 9.64 1.19 -14.26
C LYS A 109 9.92 0.60 -12.88
N ALA A 110 9.67 1.35 -11.81
CA ALA A 110 9.89 0.92 -10.44
C ALA A 110 8.57 0.89 -9.64
N PRO A 111 8.55 0.21 -8.47
CA PRO A 111 7.48 0.37 -7.50
C PRO A 111 7.40 1.80 -6.94
N SER A 112 6.22 2.20 -6.48
CA SER A 112 6.04 3.48 -5.80
C SER A 112 6.34 3.43 -4.31
N ARG A 113 6.35 4.60 -3.66
CA ARG A 113 6.19 4.72 -2.21
C ARG A 113 4.77 4.35 -1.78
N THR A 114 4.57 4.18 -0.48
CA THR A 114 3.28 3.90 0.14
C THR A 114 2.24 5.00 -0.13
N LEU A 115 1.08 4.61 -0.66
CA LEU A 115 -0.14 5.39 -0.70
C LEU A 115 -0.66 5.57 0.73
N THR A 116 -0.61 6.80 1.22
CA THR A 116 -1.05 7.12 2.58
C THR A 116 -2.47 7.66 2.58
N LYS A 117 -3.12 7.64 3.75
CA LYS A 117 -4.42 8.31 3.94
C LYS A 117 -4.38 9.82 3.69
N ARG A 118 -3.20 10.45 3.65
CA ARG A 118 -3.03 11.89 3.41
C ARG A 118 -2.82 12.22 1.94
N TYR A 119 -2.69 11.21 1.07
CA TYR A 119 -2.46 11.36 -0.36
C TYR A 119 -3.47 12.30 -1.05
N PHE A 120 -4.73 12.33 -0.58
CA PHE A 120 -5.75 13.21 -1.14
C PHE A 120 -5.36 14.70 -1.16
N LYS A 121 -4.50 15.14 -0.23
CA LYS A 121 -4.12 16.56 -0.08
C LYS A 121 -3.35 17.06 -1.29
N ASP A 122 -2.18 16.50 -1.52
CA ASP A 122 -1.22 16.97 -2.53
C ASP A 122 -0.64 15.84 -3.39
N GLY A 123 -0.86 14.58 -3.01
CA GLY A 123 -0.33 13.40 -3.68
C GLY A 123 1.20 13.27 -3.62
N ALA A 124 1.84 13.95 -2.67
CA ALA A 124 3.30 14.11 -2.63
C ALA A 124 4.06 12.78 -2.68
N GLU A 125 3.51 11.71 -2.12
CA GLU A 125 4.18 10.40 -2.05
C GLU A 125 4.34 9.74 -3.42
N ILE A 126 3.44 10.01 -4.37
CA ILE A 126 3.36 9.34 -5.66
C ILE A 126 2.90 10.34 -6.73
N LEU A 127 3.85 11.00 -7.39
CA LEU A 127 3.58 11.93 -8.48
C LEU A 127 4.04 11.34 -9.83
N ILE A 128 3.13 11.32 -10.80
CA ILE A 128 3.38 10.80 -12.15
C ILE A 128 3.94 11.94 -13.02
N PRO A 129 5.14 11.78 -13.61
CA PRO A 129 5.71 12.80 -14.48
C PRO A 129 4.91 12.94 -15.78
N GLN A 130 4.80 14.17 -16.26
CA GLN A 130 4.15 14.53 -17.52
C GLN A 130 5.11 15.33 -18.40
N LYS A 131 4.96 15.23 -19.72
CA LYS A 131 5.72 16.06 -20.66
C LYS A 131 5.07 17.44 -20.74
N ASN A 132 5.86 18.51 -20.57
CA ASN A 132 5.44 19.91 -20.70
C ASN A 132 4.25 20.33 -19.80
N LYS A 133 4.01 19.60 -18.70
CA LYS A 133 2.99 19.90 -17.70
C LYS A 133 3.57 19.60 -16.31
N ASN A 134 2.98 20.19 -15.28
CA ASN A 134 3.23 19.75 -13.90
C ASN A 134 2.95 18.25 -13.74
N PRO A 135 3.57 17.57 -12.78
CA PRO A 135 3.23 16.18 -12.50
C PRO A 135 1.77 16.07 -12.03
N ARG A 136 1.19 14.88 -12.18
CA ARG A 136 -0.16 14.58 -11.69
C ARG A 136 -0.15 13.63 -10.50
N LYS A 137 -1.25 13.67 -9.75
CA LYS A 137 -1.64 12.60 -8.83
C LYS A 137 -2.12 11.37 -9.63
N LEU A 138 -2.18 10.24 -8.96
CA LEU A 138 -2.97 9.09 -9.38
C LEU A 138 -4.45 9.48 -9.44
N SER A 139 -5.21 8.85 -10.32
CA SER A 139 -6.67 8.81 -10.20
C SER A 139 -7.09 7.82 -9.08
N PRO A 140 -8.33 7.88 -8.58
CA PRO A 140 -8.85 6.88 -7.65
C PRO A 140 -8.77 5.45 -8.20
N ILE A 141 -9.01 5.26 -9.50
CA ILE A 141 -8.90 3.95 -10.17
C ILE A 141 -7.45 3.47 -10.23
N GLU A 142 -6.49 4.33 -10.55
CA GLU A 142 -5.08 3.95 -10.51
C GLU A 142 -4.63 3.60 -9.08
N ALA A 143 -5.15 4.30 -8.06
CA ALA A 143 -4.89 3.98 -6.65
C ALA A 143 -5.59 2.68 -6.20
N LEU A 144 -6.79 2.37 -6.70
CA LEU A 144 -7.48 1.10 -6.48
C LEU A 144 -6.63 -0.07 -6.97
N ARG A 145 -6.12 0.05 -8.20
CA ARG A 145 -5.24 -0.93 -8.83
C ARG A 145 -3.90 -1.07 -8.09
N LEU A 146 -3.31 0.06 -7.68
CA LEU A 146 -2.10 0.07 -6.86
C LEU A 146 -2.28 -0.68 -5.53
N MET A 147 -3.50 -0.68 -4.99
CA MET A 147 -3.83 -1.39 -3.76
C MET A 147 -4.25 -2.85 -4.00
N GLY A 148 -4.28 -3.35 -5.24
CA GLY A 148 -4.59 -4.74 -5.57
C GLY A 148 -6.09 -5.06 -5.67
N PHE A 149 -6.94 -4.06 -5.87
CA PHE A 149 -8.40 -4.23 -5.95
C PHE A 149 -8.93 -4.29 -7.39
N ASN A 150 -8.17 -4.88 -8.32
CA ASN A 150 -8.55 -4.96 -9.74
C ASN A 150 -9.89 -5.69 -9.93
N ALA A 151 -10.11 -6.77 -9.18
CA ALA A 151 -11.36 -7.53 -9.21
C ALA A 151 -12.60 -6.73 -8.75
N ILE A 152 -12.41 -5.58 -8.08
CA ILE A 152 -13.51 -4.65 -7.80
C ILE A 152 -13.82 -3.83 -9.05
N GLU A 153 -12.80 -3.32 -9.74
CA GLU A 153 -12.98 -2.57 -10.98
C GLU A 153 -13.75 -3.38 -12.03
N ASP A 154 -13.43 -4.68 -12.16
CA ASP A 154 -14.06 -5.58 -13.13
C ASP A 154 -15.56 -5.85 -12.88
N ARG A 155 -16.10 -5.46 -11.72
CA ARG A 155 -17.52 -5.65 -11.37
C ARG A 155 -18.44 -4.52 -11.86
N PHE A 156 -17.87 -3.42 -12.36
CA PHE A 156 -18.63 -2.25 -12.77
C PHE A 156 -18.51 -2.02 -14.28
N LEU A 157 -19.56 -1.47 -14.88
CA LEU A 157 -19.58 -1.17 -16.32
C LEU A 157 -18.76 0.08 -16.64
N SER A 158 -18.73 1.03 -15.71
CA SER A 158 -17.99 2.28 -15.83
C SER A 158 -17.09 2.53 -14.62
N LYS A 159 -16.00 3.26 -14.85
CA LYS A 159 -15.02 3.62 -13.80
C LYS A 159 -15.57 4.58 -12.77
N GLU A 160 -16.56 5.37 -13.17
CA GLU A 160 -17.26 6.33 -12.34
C GLU A 160 -18.17 5.62 -11.32
N GLU A 161 -18.64 4.41 -11.62
CA GLU A 161 -19.47 3.61 -10.72
C GLU A 161 -18.68 2.93 -9.60
N VAL A 162 -17.37 2.73 -9.80
CA VAL A 162 -16.49 2.06 -8.82
C VAL A 162 -16.42 2.82 -7.50
N PHE A 163 -16.52 4.15 -7.53
CA PHE A 163 -16.49 4.99 -6.34
C PHE A 163 -17.78 5.81 -6.23
N THR A 164 -18.58 5.51 -5.20
CA THR A 164 -19.78 6.28 -4.83
C THR A 164 -19.47 7.48 -3.92
N VAL A 165 -18.19 7.76 -3.69
CA VAL A 165 -17.68 8.80 -2.78
C VAL A 165 -16.76 9.77 -3.51
N SER A 166 -16.47 10.92 -2.90
CA SER A 166 -15.50 11.87 -3.47
C SER A 166 -14.10 11.26 -3.62
N ASP A 167 -13.31 11.76 -4.58
CA ASP A 167 -11.90 11.37 -4.77
C ASP A 167 -11.11 11.44 -3.45
N ALA A 168 -11.36 12.46 -2.63
CA ALA A 168 -10.68 12.63 -1.35
C ALA A 168 -11.01 11.51 -0.35
N GLN A 169 -12.28 11.06 -0.31
CA GLN A 169 -12.70 9.94 0.52
C GLN A 169 -12.17 8.60 -0.04
N ALA A 170 -12.20 8.41 -1.36
CA ALA A 170 -11.63 7.24 -2.02
C ALA A 170 -10.15 7.05 -1.66
N PHE A 171 -9.32 8.10 -1.79
CA PHE A 171 -7.91 8.04 -1.38
C PHE A 171 -7.72 7.78 0.11
N ARG A 172 -8.60 8.28 0.99
CA ARG A 172 -8.54 7.98 2.43
C ARG A 172 -8.84 6.52 2.72
N GLN A 173 -9.87 5.95 2.08
CA GLN A 173 -10.22 4.53 2.21
C GLN A 173 -9.07 3.65 1.73
N LEU A 174 -8.59 3.89 0.50
CA LEU A 174 -7.48 3.14 -0.10
C LEU A 174 -6.18 3.29 0.70
N GLY A 175 -5.83 4.50 1.12
CA GLY A 175 -4.62 4.76 1.89
C GLY A 175 -4.60 4.10 3.27
N ASN A 176 -5.77 3.81 3.85
CA ASN A 176 -5.92 3.07 5.11
C ASN A 176 -6.00 1.56 4.91
N ALA A 177 -6.43 1.08 3.74
CA ALA A 177 -6.62 -0.34 3.47
C ALA A 177 -5.33 -1.17 3.53
N VAL A 178 -5.48 -2.48 3.71
CA VAL A 178 -4.42 -3.48 3.50
C VAL A 178 -4.46 -3.97 2.07
N VAL A 179 -3.33 -4.47 1.55
CA VAL A 179 -3.30 -5.07 0.20
C VAL A 179 -3.93 -6.45 0.28
N PRO A 180 -5.03 -6.72 -0.45
CA PRO A 180 -5.83 -7.93 -0.28
C PRO A 180 -5.03 -9.19 -0.64
N HIS A 181 -4.17 -9.14 -1.66
CA HIS A 181 -3.33 -10.29 -2.04
C HIS A 181 -2.35 -10.72 -0.95
N VAL A 182 -1.85 -9.79 -0.12
CA VAL A 182 -0.98 -10.15 1.02
C VAL A 182 -1.80 -10.83 2.12
N VAL A 183 -2.99 -10.29 2.40
CA VAL A 183 -3.91 -10.89 3.39
C VAL A 183 -4.34 -12.29 2.94
N GLU A 184 -4.65 -12.45 1.66
CA GLU A 184 -4.99 -13.73 1.04
C GLU A 184 -3.84 -14.73 1.15
N ALA A 185 -2.60 -14.31 0.86
CA ALA A 185 -1.42 -15.19 1.00
C ALA A 185 -1.21 -15.64 2.45
N VAL A 186 -1.35 -14.75 3.43
CA VAL A 186 -1.29 -15.10 4.85
C VAL A 186 -2.44 -16.04 5.22
N GLY A 187 -3.65 -15.75 4.77
CA GLY A 187 -4.83 -16.58 5.01
C GLY A 187 -4.70 -17.99 4.44
N ARG A 188 -4.05 -18.15 3.28
CA ARG A 188 -3.76 -19.47 2.68
C ARG A 188 -2.80 -20.29 3.55
N GLU A 189 -1.77 -19.68 4.14
CA GLU A 189 -0.89 -20.42 5.06
C GLU A 189 -1.60 -20.78 6.36
N ILE A 190 -2.47 -19.90 6.88
CA ILE A 190 -3.31 -20.24 8.05
C ILE A 190 -4.18 -21.44 7.70
N PHE A 191 -4.87 -21.41 6.57
CA PHE A 191 -5.73 -22.52 6.13
C PHE A 191 -4.96 -23.83 5.99
N ARG A 192 -3.76 -23.80 5.39
CA ARG A 192 -2.88 -24.99 5.30
C ARG A 192 -2.44 -25.53 6.65
N THR A 193 -2.18 -24.66 7.63
CA THR A 193 -1.87 -25.11 9.00
C THR A 193 -3.08 -25.79 9.62
N LEU A 194 -4.29 -25.24 9.41
CA LEU A 194 -5.53 -25.84 9.93
C LEU A 194 -5.84 -27.21 9.30
N GLU A 195 -5.55 -27.42 8.01
CA GLU A 195 -5.78 -28.72 7.34
C GLU A 195 -4.82 -29.83 7.78
N LYS A 196 -3.71 -29.49 8.44
CA LYS A 196 -2.72 -30.46 8.93
C LYS A 196 -3.01 -30.97 10.36
N GLN A 197 -3.94 -30.32 11.06
CA GLN A 197 -4.35 -30.64 12.44
C GLN A 197 -5.58 -31.53 12.42
#